data_AF-A0A081TW97-F1
#
_entry.id   AF-A0A081TW97-F1
#
_cell.length_a   1.000
_cell.length_b   1.000
_cell.length_c   1.000
_cell.angle_alpha   90.00
_cell.angle_beta   90.00
_cell.angle_gamma   90.00
#
_symmetry.space_group_name_H-M   'P 1'
#
loop_
_entity.id
_entity.type
_entity.pdbx_description
1 polymer ?
#
loop_
_entity_poly.entity_id
_entity_poly.type
_entity_poly.pdbx_seq_one_letter_code
_entity_poly.pdbx_strand_id
1 'polypeptide(L)'
;MIMIRSFVFVVLLGIVVGSCQQDKKTVIHRTDDYTLVAKEDKCFPLDSETVQLSDYLQLIYMDGKLVFSFINNYDNSIVLYDYGTVKNMGKIKFEQEGSNGVGSITSYLFLNKDSIYLYDRMTRYLYLTNDSSHVKDKKRIDIVRRLKGDSIFAPSELFPRTNSPILKIGDELLLSGTLFYEFEGENDSNRPVMAFYNLQKNTIRYSDSYPSMYHSGNWGGSFTYRFPYYTLSPNNELVISFAADHNIRVHHVDSLQYHEFYAGTKEDIVIEPVEKSLDFEHFSPEADRDHYVHSLNYGCIHYDSYREVYYRLAGHPDSSIDPKEGVLRKPMSVTILDKNFQIVGETMLPQELYLLNQCFVGPDGFHIQVESEDDDIMRFKTFELLKL
;
A
#
# COMPACT_ATOMS: atom_id res chain seq x y z
N MET A 1 -88.21 14.96 0.78
CA MET A 1 -87.70 14.59 -0.56
C MET A 1 -86.21 14.85 -0.57
N ILE A 2 -85.44 13.93 -1.15
CA ILE A 2 -83.97 13.88 -1.26
C ILE A 2 -83.27 13.08 -0.13
N MET A 3 -82.92 11.88 -0.57
CA MET A 3 -82.10 10.80 -0.05
C MET A 3 -80.62 11.23 0.02
N ILE A 4 -79.77 10.61 0.86
CA ILE A 4 -78.41 10.16 0.49
C ILE A 4 -77.84 9.23 1.60
N ARG A 5 -77.23 8.15 1.12
CA ARG A 5 -76.52 7.07 1.84
C ARG A 5 -75.21 7.56 2.45
N SER A 6 -74.83 7.06 3.62
CA SER A 6 -73.48 7.26 4.17
C SER A 6 -72.73 5.94 4.33
N PHE A 7 -71.53 5.98 3.76
CA PHE A 7 -70.50 4.95 3.67
C PHE A 7 -69.88 4.61 5.03
N VAL A 8 -69.47 3.35 5.17
CA VAL A 8 -68.63 2.83 6.26
C VAL A 8 -67.21 3.36 6.09
N PHE A 9 -66.63 3.93 7.16
CA PHE A 9 -65.22 4.29 7.25
C PHE A 9 -64.59 3.49 8.39
N VAL A 10 -63.76 2.50 8.06
CA VAL A 10 -62.94 1.75 9.02
C VAL A 10 -61.62 2.51 9.16
N VAL A 11 -61.36 3.04 10.35
CA VAL A 11 -60.08 3.66 10.72
C VAL A 11 -59.15 2.55 11.21
N LEU A 12 -58.12 2.23 10.42
CA LEU A 12 -56.97 1.41 10.82
C LEU A 12 -55.92 2.33 11.46
N LEU A 13 -55.80 2.28 12.79
CA LEU A 13 -54.72 2.93 13.52
C LEU A 13 -53.43 2.11 13.30
N GLY A 14 -52.50 2.66 12.53
CA GLY A 14 -51.15 2.14 12.37
C GLY A 14 -50.32 2.41 13.63
N ILE A 15 -49.82 1.35 14.26
CA ILE A 15 -48.77 1.44 15.29
C ILE A 15 -47.45 1.68 14.56
N VAL A 16 -46.99 2.92 14.56
CA VAL A 16 -45.64 3.29 14.15
C VAL A 16 -44.70 2.90 15.29
N VAL A 17 -44.00 1.78 15.14
CA VAL A 17 -42.88 1.43 16.03
C VAL A 17 -41.70 2.27 15.58
N GLY A 18 -41.46 3.38 16.27
CA GLY A 18 -40.28 4.21 16.08
C GLY A 18 -39.04 3.41 16.47
N SER A 19 -38.26 3.00 15.47
CA SER A 19 -36.92 2.48 15.68
C SER A 19 -36.00 3.65 16.07
N CYS A 20 -35.78 3.83 17.37
CA CYS A 20 -34.65 4.59 17.86
C CYS A 20 -33.37 3.89 17.39
N GLN A 21 -32.79 4.39 16.31
CA GLN A 21 -31.44 4.07 15.89
C GLN A 21 -30.49 4.75 16.87
N GLN A 22 -30.22 4.06 17.97
CA GLN A 22 -29.21 4.46 18.93
C GLN A 22 -27.86 4.23 18.24
N ASP A 23 -27.12 5.31 17.97
CA ASP A 23 -25.75 5.24 17.46
C ASP A 23 -24.93 4.35 18.41
N LYS A 24 -24.73 3.10 18.01
CA LYS A 24 -23.77 2.22 18.67
C LYS A 24 -22.41 2.83 18.38
N LYS A 25 -21.86 3.60 19.33
CA LYS A 25 -20.42 3.85 19.36
C LYS A 25 -19.74 2.48 19.34
N THR A 26 -19.13 2.14 18.21
CA THR A 26 -18.32 0.93 18.07
C THR A 26 -17.25 1.00 19.15
N VAL A 27 -17.27 0.07 20.09
CA VAL A 27 -16.23 -0.01 21.13
C VAL A 27 -14.97 -0.47 20.41
N ILE A 28 -14.02 0.45 20.24
CA ILE A 28 -12.71 0.13 19.67
C ILE A 28 -11.97 -0.72 20.70
N HIS A 29 -11.66 -1.97 20.34
CA HIS A 29 -10.84 -2.83 21.18
C HIS A 29 -9.37 -2.49 20.95
N ARG A 30 -8.75 -1.86 21.96
CA ARG A 30 -7.33 -1.53 21.99
C ARG A 30 -6.72 -2.04 23.28
N THR A 31 -5.64 -2.79 23.17
CA THR A 31 -4.77 -3.15 24.28
C THR A 31 -3.37 -2.57 24.06
N ASP A 32 -2.56 -2.56 25.11
CA ASP A 32 -1.14 -2.17 25.09
C ASP A 32 -0.29 -3.41 25.45
N ASP A 33 -0.58 -4.54 24.82
CA ASP A 33 0.08 -5.82 25.09
C ASP A 33 1.46 -5.90 24.41
N TYR A 34 1.69 -5.10 23.38
CA TYR A 34 2.93 -5.11 22.60
C TYR A 34 3.46 -3.72 22.32
N THR A 35 4.78 -3.65 22.12
CA THR A 35 5.50 -2.47 21.65
C THR A 35 6.63 -2.87 20.71
N LEU A 36 7.11 -1.93 19.89
CA LEU A 36 8.31 -2.09 19.09
C LEU A 36 9.50 -1.44 19.80
N VAL A 37 10.63 -2.14 19.85
CA VAL A 37 11.88 -1.59 20.39
C VAL A 37 12.97 -1.62 19.34
N ALA A 38 13.65 -0.48 19.17
CA ALA A 38 14.77 -0.38 18.25
C ALA A 38 15.92 -1.29 18.68
N LYS A 39 16.50 -1.99 17.70
CA LYS A 39 17.69 -2.82 17.83
C LYS A 39 18.84 -2.26 16.99
N GLU A 40 19.92 -3.01 16.92
CA GLU A 40 20.99 -2.76 15.96
C GLU A 40 20.43 -2.68 14.54
N ASP A 41 20.87 -1.66 13.81
CA ASP A 41 20.49 -1.43 12.43
C ASP A 41 20.98 -2.58 11.54
N LYS A 42 20.17 -2.95 10.55
CA LYS A 42 20.59 -3.89 9.50
C LYS A 42 21.30 -3.10 8.40
N CYS A 43 22.58 -3.39 8.18
CA CYS A 43 23.40 -2.69 7.20
C CYS A 43 23.88 -3.65 6.10
N PHE A 44 23.62 -3.29 4.85
CA PHE A 44 24.09 -4.01 3.66
C PHE A 44 25.19 -3.18 2.98
N PRO A 45 26.46 -3.64 3.00
CA PRO A 45 27.54 -2.94 2.31
C PRO A 45 27.33 -2.97 0.80
N LEU A 46 27.42 -1.81 0.16
CA LEU A 46 27.22 -1.62 -1.27
C LEU A 46 28.55 -1.63 -2.02
N ASP A 47 28.48 -1.94 -3.31
CA ASP A 47 29.61 -1.75 -4.23
C ASP A 47 29.52 -0.39 -4.93
N SER A 48 30.58 0.02 -5.61
CA SER A 48 30.65 1.30 -6.34
C SER A 48 29.64 1.45 -7.49
N GLU A 49 28.90 0.38 -7.82
CA GLU A 49 27.88 0.36 -8.89
C GLU A 49 26.45 0.27 -8.31
N THR A 50 26.27 0.42 -6.99
CA THR A 50 24.98 0.30 -6.31
C THR A 50 24.73 1.53 -5.44
N VAL A 51 23.51 2.06 -5.50
CA VAL A 51 23.11 3.22 -4.69
C VAL A 51 22.29 2.80 -3.47
N GLN A 52 22.30 3.62 -2.41
CA GLN A 52 21.53 3.36 -1.20
C GLN A 52 20.02 3.31 -1.45
N LEU A 53 19.50 4.10 -2.39
CA LEU A 53 18.06 4.24 -2.61
C LEU A 53 17.62 3.31 -3.74
N SER A 54 16.79 2.33 -3.40
CA SER A 54 16.09 1.49 -4.37
C SER A 54 14.61 1.84 -4.41
N ASP A 55 13.98 1.66 -5.56
CA ASP A 55 12.52 1.84 -5.71
C ASP A 55 11.71 0.60 -5.31
N TYR A 56 12.35 -0.57 -5.24
CA TYR A 56 11.68 -1.85 -5.03
C TYR A 56 12.62 -2.91 -4.42
N LEU A 57 12.24 -3.47 -3.29
CA LEU A 57 12.95 -4.55 -2.59
C LEU A 57 12.03 -5.72 -2.25
N GLN A 58 12.62 -6.90 -2.03
CA GLN A 58 11.95 -8.10 -1.55
C GLN A 58 12.87 -8.86 -0.59
N LEU A 59 12.26 -9.59 0.34
CA LEU A 59 12.92 -10.66 1.08
C LEU A 59 12.45 -11.98 0.48
N ILE A 60 13.38 -12.74 -0.12
CA ILE A 60 13.08 -13.91 -0.94
C ILE A 60 13.80 -15.14 -0.40
N TYR A 61 13.29 -16.33 -0.74
CA TYR A 61 14.01 -17.58 -0.50
C TYR A 61 14.68 -18.06 -1.79
N MET A 62 15.99 -18.25 -1.74
CA MET A 62 16.78 -18.79 -2.85
C MET A 62 17.71 -19.89 -2.33
N ASP A 63 17.61 -21.09 -2.91
CA ASP A 63 18.38 -22.28 -2.50
C ASP A 63 18.36 -22.58 -0.98
N GLY A 64 17.19 -22.38 -0.35
CA GLY A 64 17.03 -22.61 1.10
C GLY A 64 17.63 -21.50 1.99
N LYS A 65 18.14 -20.41 1.40
CA LYS A 65 18.62 -19.24 2.12
C LYS A 65 17.63 -18.09 2.00
N LEU A 66 17.54 -17.32 3.07
CA LEU A 66 16.84 -16.03 3.06
C LEU A 66 17.77 -14.99 2.43
N VAL A 67 17.28 -14.31 1.40
CA VAL A 67 18.04 -13.37 0.58
C VAL A 67 17.30 -12.05 0.56
N PHE A 68 18.03 -10.98 0.88
CA PHE A 68 17.55 -9.62 0.66
C PHE A 68 17.90 -9.22 -0.77
N SER A 69 16.90 -8.78 -1.52
CA SER A 69 17.07 -8.38 -2.91
C SER A 69 16.42 -7.05 -3.21
N PHE A 70 16.98 -6.29 -4.14
CA PHE A 70 16.43 -5.00 -4.56
C PHE A 70 16.84 -4.64 -5.98
N ILE A 71 16.06 -3.77 -6.61
CA ILE A 71 16.37 -3.25 -7.95
C ILE A 71 17.50 -2.23 -7.85
N ASN A 72 18.51 -2.37 -8.70
CA ASN A 72 19.46 -1.31 -9.01
C ASN A 72 19.13 -0.73 -10.40
N ASN A 73 18.49 0.44 -10.41
CA ASN A 73 18.08 1.10 -11.65
C ASN A 73 19.29 1.49 -12.53
N TYR A 74 20.46 1.71 -11.92
CA TYR A 74 21.67 2.16 -12.61
C TYR A 74 22.12 1.20 -13.71
N ASP A 75 22.14 -0.11 -13.43
CA ASP A 75 22.57 -1.14 -14.38
C ASP A 75 21.47 -2.19 -14.68
N ASN A 76 20.21 -1.84 -14.41
CA ASN A 76 19.03 -2.65 -14.68
C ASN A 76 19.15 -4.07 -14.12
N SER A 77 19.54 -4.18 -12.84
CA SER A 77 19.81 -5.45 -12.18
C SER A 77 19.01 -5.64 -10.90
N ILE A 78 18.92 -6.90 -10.46
CA ILE A 78 18.48 -7.25 -9.11
C ILE A 78 19.72 -7.63 -8.30
N VAL A 79 20.02 -6.84 -7.27
CA VAL A 79 21.14 -7.09 -6.34
C VAL A 79 20.70 -8.09 -5.27
N LEU A 80 21.59 -8.99 -4.87
CA LEU A 80 21.30 -10.08 -3.93
C LEU A 80 22.28 -10.06 -2.74
N TYR A 81 21.74 -10.17 -1.53
CA TYR A 81 22.52 -10.32 -0.29
C TYR A 81 22.02 -11.52 0.51
N ASP A 82 22.94 -12.31 1.06
CA ASP A 82 22.61 -13.30 2.07
C ASP A 82 22.12 -12.55 3.31
N TYR A 83 20.86 -12.74 3.70
CA TYR A 83 20.22 -11.91 4.71
C TYR A 83 20.86 -12.05 6.11
N GLY A 84 21.32 -13.27 6.42
CA GLY A 84 21.90 -13.57 7.74
C GLY A 84 23.31 -13.01 7.87
N THR A 85 24.13 -13.19 6.83
CA THR A 85 25.55 -12.80 6.86
C THR A 85 25.84 -11.43 6.27
N VAL A 86 24.83 -10.77 5.69
CA VAL A 86 24.91 -9.51 4.93
C VAL A 86 25.96 -9.51 3.80
N LYS A 87 26.36 -10.71 3.33
CA LYS A 87 27.32 -10.86 2.25
C LYS A 87 26.65 -10.68 0.90
N ASN A 88 27.23 -9.80 0.07
CA ASN A 88 26.84 -9.64 -1.33
C ASN A 88 26.99 -10.98 -2.08
N MET A 89 25.92 -11.41 -2.75
CA MET A 89 25.82 -12.65 -3.53
C MET A 89 25.93 -12.42 -5.04
N GLY A 90 26.05 -11.17 -5.47
CA GLY A 90 26.09 -10.73 -6.86
C GLY A 90 24.81 -10.03 -7.31
N LYS A 91 24.69 -9.87 -8.63
CA LYS A 91 23.58 -9.20 -9.31
C LYS A 91 23.07 -10.07 -10.45
N ILE A 92 21.76 -10.10 -10.66
CA ILE A 92 21.16 -10.61 -11.89
C ILE A 92 20.96 -9.40 -12.81
N LYS A 93 21.81 -9.24 -13.82
CA LYS A 93 21.79 -8.09 -14.75
C LYS A 93 20.90 -8.40 -15.95
N PHE A 94 20.02 -7.46 -16.32
CA PHE A 94 19.12 -7.62 -17.46
C PHE A 94 19.38 -6.56 -18.52
N GLU A 95 19.49 -6.99 -19.77
CA GLU A 95 19.60 -6.06 -20.89
C GLU A 95 18.29 -5.28 -21.06
N GLN A 96 18.37 -3.99 -21.38
CA GLN A 96 17.17 -3.20 -21.68
C GLN A 96 16.64 -3.51 -23.08
N GLU A 97 17.54 -3.82 -24.02
CA GLU A 97 17.25 -4.05 -25.44
C GLU A 97 17.74 -5.43 -25.91
N GLY A 98 17.42 -5.78 -27.16
CA GLY A 98 17.80 -7.06 -27.77
C GLY A 98 16.80 -8.19 -27.55
N SER A 99 17.18 -9.42 -27.93
CA SER A 99 16.28 -10.58 -27.89
C SER A 99 15.87 -11.01 -26.48
N ASN A 100 16.71 -10.71 -25.47
CA ASN A 100 16.41 -10.87 -24.05
C ASN A 100 16.18 -9.53 -23.34
N GLY A 101 15.91 -8.46 -24.09
CA GLY A 101 15.69 -7.13 -23.53
C GLY A 101 14.39 -7.01 -22.75
N VAL A 102 14.44 -6.46 -21.54
CA VAL A 102 13.29 -6.33 -20.62
C VAL A 102 12.85 -4.89 -20.37
N GLY A 103 13.42 -3.92 -21.09
CA GLY A 103 13.20 -2.49 -20.83
C GLY A 103 13.75 -2.08 -19.46
N SER A 104 13.17 -1.02 -18.89
CA SER A 104 13.56 -0.50 -17.58
C SER A 104 12.74 -1.17 -16.48
N ILE A 105 13.38 -1.99 -15.66
CA ILE A 105 12.70 -2.75 -14.61
C ILE A 105 12.29 -1.78 -13.49
N THR A 106 11.00 -1.75 -13.18
CA THR A 106 10.45 -0.92 -12.09
C THR A 106 9.98 -1.72 -10.88
N SER A 107 9.67 -3.00 -11.09
CA SER A 107 9.24 -3.93 -10.04
C SER A 107 9.52 -5.35 -10.48
N TYR A 108 9.66 -6.27 -9.52
CA TYR A 108 9.83 -7.69 -9.82
C TYR A 108 9.08 -8.59 -8.83
N LEU A 109 8.87 -9.83 -9.23
CA LEU A 109 8.48 -10.92 -8.36
C LEU A 109 9.40 -12.11 -8.62
N PHE A 110 10.23 -12.42 -7.64
CA PHE A 110 11.12 -13.58 -7.68
C PHE A 110 10.39 -14.80 -7.09
N LEU A 111 10.03 -15.77 -7.93
CA LEU A 111 9.45 -17.04 -7.46
C LEU A 111 10.53 -18.08 -7.20
N ASN A 112 11.48 -18.16 -8.13
CA ASN A 112 12.66 -19.02 -8.09
C ASN A 112 13.58 -18.61 -9.25
N LYS A 113 14.76 -19.24 -9.33
CA LYS A 113 15.76 -18.99 -10.38
C LYS A 113 15.25 -19.19 -11.80
N ASP A 114 14.21 -19.98 -12.01
CA ASP A 114 13.62 -20.22 -13.32
C ASP A 114 12.41 -19.33 -13.62
N SER A 115 11.95 -18.53 -12.67
CA SER A 115 10.71 -17.76 -12.80
C SER A 115 10.80 -16.46 -12.03
N ILE A 116 11.32 -15.45 -12.71
CA ILE A 116 11.40 -14.07 -12.22
C ILE A 116 10.53 -13.22 -13.13
N TYR A 117 9.44 -12.68 -12.58
CA TYR A 117 8.61 -11.70 -13.28
C TYR A 117 9.22 -10.31 -13.14
N LEU A 118 9.37 -9.61 -14.24
CA LEU A 118 9.89 -8.24 -14.30
C LEU A 118 8.84 -7.34 -14.92
N TYR A 119 8.52 -6.23 -14.28
CA TYR A 119 7.54 -5.27 -14.76
C TYR A 119 8.20 -3.94 -15.10
N ASP A 120 8.01 -3.52 -16.34
CA ASP A 120 8.33 -2.17 -16.82
C ASP A 120 7.04 -1.33 -16.81
N ARG A 121 6.95 -0.41 -15.85
CA ARG A 121 5.80 0.48 -15.69
C ARG A 121 5.56 1.37 -16.91
N MET A 122 6.62 1.84 -17.56
CA MET A 122 6.49 2.81 -18.66
C MET A 122 5.87 2.16 -19.90
N THR A 123 6.30 0.94 -20.21
CA THR A 123 5.80 0.20 -21.37
C THR A 123 4.63 -0.72 -21.04
N ARG A 124 4.38 -0.98 -19.75
CA ARG A 124 3.39 -1.94 -19.21
C ARG A 124 3.65 -3.38 -19.67
N TYR A 125 4.90 -3.70 -19.96
CA TYR A 125 5.30 -5.08 -20.24
C TYR A 125 5.66 -5.81 -18.96
N LEU A 126 5.13 -7.03 -18.86
CA LEU A 126 5.52 -8.06 -17.92
C LEU A 126 6.36 -9.10 -18.66
N TYR A 127 7.57 -9.32 -18.18
CA TYR A 127 8.51 -10.31 -18.71
C TYR A 127 8.63 -11.46 -17.71
N LEU A 128 8.68 -12.70 -18.19
CA LEU A 128 9.09 -13.86 -17.38
C LEU A 128 10.51 -14.25 -17.79
N THR A 129 11.42 -14.32 -16.82
CA THR A 129 12.83 -14.62 -17.04
C THR A 129 13.34 -15.71 -16.09
N ASN A 130 14.58 -16.16 -16.30
CA ASN A 130 15.36 -16.88 -15.30
C ASN A 130 16.51 -16.00 -14.76
N ASP A 131 17.27 -16.52 -13.79
CA ASP A 131 18.42 -15.87 -13.16
C ASP A 131 19.66 -15.74 -14.07
N SER A 132 19.61 -16.34 -15.27
CA SER A 132 20.56 -16.12 -16.37
C SER A 132 20.06 -15.08 -17.37
N SER A 133 19.00 -14.34 -17.01
CA SER A 133 18.41 -13.24 -17.77
C SER A 133 17.86 -13.63 -19.15
N HIS A 134 17.51 -14.89 -19.34
CA HIS A 134 16.84 -15.35 -20.55
C HIS A 134 15.33 -15.09 -20.47
N VAL A 135 14.79 -14.36 -21.45
CA VAL A 135 13.35 -14.05 -21.53
C VAL A 135 12.59 -15.26 -22.05
N LYS A 136 11.68 -15.80 -21.23
CA LYS A 136 10.82 -16.95 -21.53
C LYS A 136 9.45 -16.53 -22.08
N ASP A 137 8.92 -15.40 -21.62
CA ASP A 137 7.62 -14.86 -22.05
C ASP A 137 7.60 -13.33 -21.91
N LYS A 138 6.77 -12.66 -22.70
CA LYS A 138 6.55 -11.21 -22.69
C LYS A 138 5.09 -10.90 -22.97
N LYS A 139 4.43 -10.22 -22.04
CA LYS A 139 3.01 -9.84 -22.17
C LYS A 139 2.82 -8.37 -21.83
N ARG A 140 1.97 -7.68 -22.60
CA ARG A 140 1.54 -6.32 -22.26
C ARG A 140 0.31 -6.39 -21.37
N ILE A 141 0.32 -5.68 -20.26
CA ILE A 141 -0.85 -5.52 -19.40
C ILE A 141 -1.65 -4.31 -19.89
N ASP A 142 -2.76 -4.59 -20.58
CA ASP A 142 -3.64 -3.55 -21.10
C ASP A 142 -4.64 -3.08 -20.04
N ILE A 143 -4.57 -1.79 -19.71
CA ILE A 143 -5.49 -1.11 -18.79
C ILE A 143 -6.47 -0.29 -19.61
N VAL A 144 -7.76 -0.59 -19.48
CA VAL A 144 -8.84 0.12 -20.18
C VAL A 144 -9.42 1.19 -19.28
N ARG A 145 -9.38 2.45 -19.73
CA ARG A 145 -9.93 3.61 -19.02
C ARG A 145 -11.02 4.31 -19.83
N ARG A 146 -12.01 4.83 -19.12
CA ARG A 146 -13.07 5.69 -19.62
C ARG A 146 -13.20 6.88 -18.69
N LEU A 147 -12.62 8.02 -19.06
CA LEU A 147 -12.60 9.22 -18.22
C LEU A 147 -13.70 10.23 -18.57
N LYS A 148 -14.59 9.89 -19.52
CA LYS A 148 -15.64 10.76 -20.03
C LYS A 148 -16.91 9.97 -20.35
N GLY A 149 -18.04 10.65 -20.31
CA GLY A 149 -19.37 10.08 -20.58
C GLY A 149 -20.04 9.51 -19.33
N ASP A 150 -21.24 8.93 -19.51
CA ASP A 150 -22.13 8.52 -18.41
C ASP A 150 -21.65 7.28 -17.62
N SER A 151 -20.50 6.71 -17.97
CA SER A 151 -19.93 5.53 -17.32
C SER A 151 -18.42 5.67 -17.20
N ILE A 152 -18.01 6.55 -16.28
CA ILE A 152 -16.60 6.73 -15.91
C ILE A 152 -16.07 5.43 -15.30
N PHE A 153 -14.87 5.05 -15.71
CA PHE A 153 -14.11 3.93 -15.15
C PHE A 153 -12.62 4.25 -15.26
N ALA A 154 -11.98 4.49 -14.12
CA ALA A 154 -10.63 5.01 -13.99
C ALA A 154 -9.79 4.11 -13.08
N PRO A 155 -9.49 2.86 -13.48
CA PRO A 155 -8.57 2.01 -12.74
C PRO A 155 -7.19 2.67 -12.63
N SER A 156 -6.51 2.39 -11.52
CA SER A 156 -5.18 2.90 -11.22
C SER A 156 -4.16 2.58 -12.31
N GLU A 157 -3.16 3.45 -12.52
CA GLU A 157 -1.95 3.08 -13.28
C GLU A 157 -1.14 2.12 -12.43
N LEU A 158 -0.91 0.91 -12.94
CA LEU A 158 -0.15 -0.11 -12.24
C LEU A 158 1.23 0.42 -11.89
N PHE A 159 1.49 0.51 -10.60
CA PHE A 159 2.74 1.01 -10.05
C PHE A 159 3.07 0.22 -8.78
N PRO A 160 3.43 -1.07 -8.90
CA PRO A 160 3.82 -1.85 -7.75
C PRO A 160 5.04 -1.24 -7.07
N ARG A 161 5.07 -1.26 -5.74
CA ARG A 161 6.18 -0.79 -4.90
C ARG A 161 6.49 -1.84 -3.84
N THR A 162 7.58 -1.69 -3.09
CA THR A 162 7.91 -2.60 -1.97
C THR A 162 6.72 -2.81 -1.00
N ASN A 163 5.96 -1.76 -0.70
CA ASN A 163 4.81 -1.76 0.21
C ASN A 163 3.44 -1.95 -0.49
N SER A 164 3.46 -2.18 -1.79
CA SER A 164 2.33 -2.63 -2.61
C SER A 164 2.87 -3.55 -3.71
N PRO A 165 3.44 -4.72 -3.33
CA PRO A 165 4.33 -5.49 -4.20
C PRO A 165 3.59 -6.16 -5.36
N ILE A 166 4.29 -6.97 -6.16
CA ILE A 166 3.64 -7.92 -7.07
C ILE A 166 3.56 -9.22 -6.30
N LEU A 167 2.35 -9.76 -6.12
CA LEU A 167 2.15 -11.05 -5.45
C LEU A 167 1.50 -12.04 -6.42
N LYS A 168 1.88 -13.32 -6.33
CA LYS A 168 1.23 -14.38 -7.13
C LYS A 168 0.18 -15.09 -6.30
N ILE A 169 -1.04 -15.17 -6.83
CA ILE A 169 -2.20 -15.82 -6.21
C ILE A 169 -2.78 -16.78 -7.24
N GLY A 170 -2.56 -18.08 -7.05
CA GLY A 170 -2.96 -19.08 -8.05
C GLY A 170 -2.34 -18.77 -9.42
N ASP A 171 -3.17 -18.56 -10.44
CA ASP A 171 -2.77 -18.21 -11.80
C ASP A 171 -2.76 -16.69 -12.10
N GLU A 172 -2.98 -15.86 -11.08
CA GLU A 172 -3.05 -14.40 -11.19
C GLU A 172 -1.86 -13.73 -10.51
N LEU A 173 -1.49 -12.55 -11.02
CA LEU A 173 -0.65 -11.60 -10.30
C LEU A 173 -1.54 -10.50 -9.70
N LEU A 174 -1.46 -10.33 -8.39
CA LEU A 174 -2.00 -9.17 -7.70
C LEU A 174 -1.02 -8.01 -7.86
N LEU A 175 -1.57 -6.91 -8.34
CA LEU A 175 -0.88 -5.67 -8.65
C LEU A 175 -1.72 -4.52 -8.09
N SER A 176 -1.05 -3.42 -7.78
CA SER A 176 -1.71 -2.18 -7.40
C SER A 176 -0.98 -1.00 -8.01
N GLY A 177 -1.51 0.19 -7.80
CA GLY A 177 -0.93 1.41 -8.31
C GLY A 177 -1.79 2.62 -7.96
N THR A 178 -1.61 3.69 -8.73
CA THR A 178 -2.28 4.95 -8.41
C THR A 178 -2.59 5.75 -9.67
N LEU A 179 -3.49 6.73 -9.53
CA LEU A 179 -3.85 7.68 -10.56
C LEU A 179 -3.78 9.07 -9.93
N PHE A 180 -2.83 9.89 -10.37
CA PHE A 180 -2.47 11.16 -9.72
C PHE A 180 -3.31 12.35 -10.18
N TYR A 181 -4.63 12.19 -10.21
CA TYR A 181 -5.56 13.30 -10.41
C TYR A 181 -6.96 12.96 -9.91
N GLU A 182 -7.73 14.00 -9.66
CA GLU A 182 -9.13 13.93 -9.26
C GLU A 182 -10.07 14.18 -10.45
N PHE A 183 -11.27 13.61 -10.38
CA PHE A 183 -12.28 13.77 -11.42
C PHE A 183 -13.68 13.75 -10.83
N GLU A 184 -14.59 14.52 -11.44
CA GLU A 184 -16.00 14.51 -11.07
C GLU A 184 -16.63 13.14 -11.31
N GLY A 185 -17.50 12.71 -10.39
CA GLY A 185 -18.22 11.45 -10.50
C GLY A 185 -17.45 10.22 -10.01
N GLU A 186 -16.28 10.38 -9.38
CA GLU A 186 -15.64 9.31 -8.59
C GLU A 186 -16.63 8.74 -7.56
N ASN A 187 -16.64 7.42 -7.43
CA ASN A 187 -17.45 6.70 -6.48
C ASN A 187 -16.82 5.34 -6.12
N ASP A 188 -17.48 4.59 -5.23
CA ASP A 188 -16.98 3.33 -4.65
C ASP A 188 -16.73 2.20 -5.68
N SER A 189 -17.11 2.38 -6.94
CA SER A 189 -17.04 1.33 -7.98
C SER A 189 -16.18 1.68 -9.20
N ASN A 190 -15.89 2.96 -9.43
CA ASN A 190 -15.32 3.40 -10.71
C ASN A 190 -13.84 3.77 -10.66
N ARG A 191 -13.19 3.70 -9.50
CA ARG A 191 -11.76 4.00 -9.34
C ARG A 191 -11.04 2.88 -8.58
N PRO A 192 -10.99 1.66 -9.13
CA PRO A 192 -10.36 0.55 -8.43
C PRO A 192 -8.84 0.74 -8.30
N VAL A 193 -8.31 0.27 -7.18
CA VAL A 193 -6.90 0.34 -6.79
C VAL A 193 -6.19 -1.00 -6.83
N MET A 194 -6.92 -2.10 -6.79
CA MET A 194 -6.37 -3.46 -6.89
C MET A 194 -6.66 -4.05 -8.27
N ALA A 195 -5.68 -4.78 -8.80
CA ALA A 195 -5.79 -5.43 -10.10
C ALA A 195 -5.22 -6.85 -10.04
N PHE A 196 -5.98 -7.81 -10.54
CA PHE A 196 -5.58 -9.22 -10.63
C PHE A 196 -5.42 -9.55 -12.11
N TYR A 197 -4.17 -9.77 -12.52
CA TYR A 197 -3.80 -10.07 -13.89
C TYR A 197 -3.63 -11.57 -14.09
N ASN A 198 -4.50 -12.17 -14.90
CA ASN A 198 -4.47 -13.59 -15.20
C ASN A 198 -3.39 -13.90 -16.25
N LEU A 199 -2.38 -14.66 -15.84
CA LEU A 199 -1.19 -14.96 -16.64
C LEU A 199 -1.50 -15.79 -17.89
N GLN A 200 -2.51 -16.67 -17.84
CA GLN A 200 -2.85 -17.57 -18.95
C GLN A 200 -3.77 -16.89 -19.96
N LYS A 201 -4.79 -16.16 -19.47
CA LYS A 201 -5.83 -15.53 -20.29
C LYS A 201 -5.43 -14.15 -20.83
N ASN A 202 -4.40 -13.54 -20.28
CA ASN A 202 -4.02 -12.15 -20.55
C ASN A 202 -5.19 -11.17 -20.30
N THR A 203 -5.87 -11.34 -19.17
CA THR A 203 -7.02 -10.53 -18.77
C THR A 203 -6.80 -9.96 -17.39
N ILE A 204 -7.38 -8.80 -17.11
CA ILE A 204 -7.32 -8.14 -15.81
C ILE A 204 -8.72 -8.00 -15.23
N ARG A 205 -8.86 -8.32 -13.93
CA ARG A 205 -10.03 -7.96 -13.11
C ARG A 205 -9.59 -6.98 -12.04
N TYR A 206 -10.52 -6.18 -11.55
CA TYR A 206 -10.25 -5.15 -10.55
C TYR A 206 -11.07 -5.39 -9.29
N SER A 207 -10.57 -4.91 -8.16
CA SER A 207 -11.32 -4.80 -6.91
C SER A 207 -10.93 -3.52 -6.17
N ASP A 208 -11.71 -3.18 -5.15
CA ASP A 208 -11.48 -2.11 -4.19
C ASP A 208 -11.29 -0.74 -4.82
N SER A 209 -12.30 0.13 -4.75
CA SER A 209 -12.07 1.56 -5.02
C SER A 209 -11.68 2.28 -3.73
N TYR A 210 -11.21 3.52 -3.86
CA TYR A 210 -10.99 4.36 -2.68
C TYR A 210 -12.25 4.46 -1.80
N PRO A 211 -12.09 4.55 -0.47
CA PRO A 211 -13.20 4.81 0.45
C PRO A 211 -13.93 6.12 0.18
N SER A 212 -15.18 6.23 0.62
CA SER A 212 -16.06 7.36 0.29
C SER A 212 -15.53 8.72 0.72
N MET A 213 -14.67 8.77 1.75
CA MET A 213 -13.96 10.00 2.13
C MET A 213 -13.10 10.57 0.99
N TYR A 214 -12.58 9.73 0.10
CA TYR A 214 -11.81 10.19 -1.05
C TYR A 214 -12.63 10.97 -2.08
N HIS A 215 -13.97 10.92 -1.99
CA HIS A 215 -14.88 11.61 -2.90
C HIS A 215 -15.22 13.03 -2.41
N SER A 216 -14.74 13.43 -1.22
CA SER A 216 -15.12 14.70 -0.60
C SER A 216 -14.29 15.91 -1.05
N GLY A 217 -13.26 15.70 -1.88
CA GLY A 217 -12.36 16.75 -2.30
C GLY A 217 -11.10 16.21 -2.98
N ASN A 218 -10.11 17.09 -3.11
CA ASN A 218 -8.83 16.81 -3.70
C ASN A 218 -7.82 16.39 -2.64
N TRP A 219 -7.25 15.21 -2.82
CA TRP A 219 -6.28 14.59 -1.91
C TRP A 219 -4.83 14.80 -2.36
N GLY A 220 -4.65 15.69 -3.32
CA GLY A 220 -3.40 15.98 -3.97
C GLY A 220 -2.92 14.88 -4.90
N GLY A 221 -1.61 14.90 -5.17
CA GLY A 221 -1.01 13.97 -6.14
C GLY A 221 0.48 13.73 -5.97
N SER A 222 1.18 14.47 -5.11
CA SER A 222 2.63 14.33 -4.96
C SER A 222 3.03 13.45 -3.76
N PHE A 223 2.13 13.24 -2.80
CA PHE A 223 2.38 12.51 -1.55
C PHE A 223 1.60 11.19 -1.43
N THR A 224 1.47 10.68 -0.21
CA THR A 224 1.03 9.32 0.14
C THR A 224 -0.47 9.07 -0.04
N TYR A 225 -1.32 10.10 -0.11
CA TYR A 225 -2.77 9.91 0.05
C TYR A 225 -3.43 9.02 -1.00
N ARG A 226 -2.98 9.09 -2.26
CA ARG A 226 -3.46 8.25 -3.36
C ARG A 226 -2.59 7.01 -3.58
N PHE A 227 -1.77 6.60 -2.63
CA PHE A 227 -1.10 5.30 -2.70
C PHE A 227 -1.88 4.27 -1.88
N PRO A 228 -2.46 3.24 -2.52
CA PRO A 228 -2.96 2.08 -1.80
C PRO A 228 -1.77 1.25 -1.31
N TYR A 229 -1.83 0.84 -0.04
CA TYR A 229 -0.87 -0.09 0.52
C TYR A 229 -1.57 -1.39 0.88
N TYR A 230 -0.88 -2.53 0.73
CA TYR A 230 -1.52 -3.80 1.03
C TYR A 230 -0.55 -4.90 1.41
N THR A 231 -1.09 -5.91 2.09
CA THR A 231 -0.42 -7.18 2.37
C THR A 231 -1.40 -8.34 2.22
N LEU A 232 -0.88 -9.57 2.19
CA LEU A 232 -1.69 -10.79 2.18
C LEU A 232 -1.49 -11.56 3.48
N SER A 233 -2.60 -11.98 4.09
CA SER A 233 -2.55 -12.97 5.17
C SER A 233 -2.20 -14.36 4.62
N PRO A 234 -1.75 -15.31 5.46
CA PRO A 234 -1.55 -16.70 5.07
C PRO A 234 -2.83 -17.39 4.54
N ASN A 235 -4.01 -16.84 4.84
CA ASN A 235 -5.31 -17.36 4.43
C ASN A 235 -5.81 -16.69 3.14
N ASN A 236 -4.93 -16.03 2.37
CA ASN A 236 -5.28 -15.25 1.18
C ASN A 236 -6.31 -14.14 1.45
N GLU A 237 -6.25 -13.53 2.63
CA GLU A 237 -6.98 -12.29 2.90
C GLU A 237 -6.13 -11.11 2.48
N LEU A 238 -6.67 -10.32 1.56
CA LEU A 238 -6.13 -9.03 1.16
C LEU A 238 -6.46 -8.01 2.24
N VAL A 239 -5.42 -7.40 2.79
CA VAL A 239 -5.51 -6.35 3.82
C VAL A 239 -5.00 -5.05 3.22
N ILE A 240 -5.87 -4.05 3.10
CA ILE A 240 -5.61 -2.78 2.40
C ILE A 240 -5.62 -1.64 3.40
N SER A 241 -4.58 -0.81 3.36
CA SER A 241 -4.45 0.44 4.10
C SER A 241 -4.54 1.61 3.12
N PHE A 242 -5.54 2.45 3.33
CA PHE A 242 -5.66 3.74 2.65
C PHE A 242 -5.11 4.83 3.57
N ALA A 243 -4.37 5.77 3.00
CA ALA A 243 -3.67 6.80 3.74
C ALA A 243 -4.61 7.78 4.48
N ALA A 244 -5.81 8.02 3.96
CA ALA A 244 -6.78 8.93 4.58
C ALA A 244 -7.78 8.23 5.53
N ASP A 245 -7.74 6.90 5.66
CA ASP A 245 -8.78 6.14 6.36
C ASP A 245 -8.25 5.49 7.64
N HIS A 246 -8.91 5.72 8.77
CA HIS A 246 -8.59 5.04 10.02
C HIS A 246 -8.83 3.53 9.95
N ASN A 247 -9.70 3.08 9.06
CA ASN A 247 -9.97 1.67 8.86
C ASN A 247 -9.01 1.05 7.86
N ILE A 248 -8.76 -0.25 8.04
CA ILE A 248 -8.25 -1.13 6.99
C ILE A 248 -9.41 -1.91 6.39
N ARG A 249 -9.28 -2.27 5.11
CA ARG A 249 -10.21 -3.20 4.45
C ARG A 249 -9.62 -4.57 4.37
N VAL A 250 -10.43 -5.57 4.69
CA VAL A 250 -10.03 -6.98 4.67
C VAL A 250 -11.06 -7.80 3.93
N HIS A 251 -10.61 -8.61 2.97
CA HIS A 251 -11.43 -9.62 2.31
C HIS A 251 -10.58 -10.74 1.73
N HIS A 252 -11.19 -11.90 1.49
CA HIS A 252 -10.55 -12.93 0.68
C HIS A 252 -10.34 -12.46 -0.76
N VAL A 253 -9.23 -12.83 -1.39
CA VAL A 253 -8.83 -12.44 -2.76
C VAL A 253 -9.81 -12.83 -3.87
N ASP A 254 -10.70 -13.79 -3.58
CA ASP A 254 -11.78 -14.26 -4.47
C ASP A 254 -13.14 -13.59 -4.19
N SER A 255 -13.21 -12.71 -3.19
CA SER A 255 -14.41 -11.97 -2.80
C SER A 255 -14.28 -10.50 -3.16
N LEU A 256 -15.37 -9.87 -3.57
CA LEU A 256 -15.49 -8.41 -3.65
C LEU A 256 -16.12 -7.80 -2.39
N GLN A 257 -16.63 -8.64 -1.49
CA GLN A 257 -17.16 -8.19 -0.21
C GLN A 257 -16.05 -8.10 0.81
N TYR A 258 -15.90 -6.93 1.42
CA TYR A 258 -14.92 -6.63 2.45
C TYR A 258 -15.54 -6.28 3.79
N HIS A 259 -14.72 -6.42 4.82
CA HIS A 259 -14.96 -5.93 6.17
C HIS A 259 -13.99 -4.80 6.47
N GLU A 260 -14.47 -3.81 7.21
CA GLU A 260 -13.63 -2.71 7.70
C GLU A 260 -13.31 -2.94 9.17
N PHE A 261 -12.02 -2.79 9.52
CA PHE A 261 -11.53 -2.88 10.89
C PHE A 261 -10.86 -1.57 11.26
N TYR A 262 -11.24 -1.00 12.39
CA TYR A 262 -10.58 0.19 12.90
C TYR A 262 -9.13 -0.13 13.28
N ALA A 263 -8.19 0.54 12.63
CA ALA A 263 -6.75 0.37 12.79
C ALA A 263 -6.06 1.73 12.87
N GLY A 264 -6.71 2.68 13.57
CA GLY A 264 -6.23 4.04 13.73
C GLY A 264 -5.14 4.19 14.79
N THR A 265 -4.59 5.40 14.90
CA THR A 265 -3.65 5.80 15.95
C THR A 265 -4.40 6.02 17.28
N LYS A 266 -3.68 6.20 18.40
CA LYS A 266 -4.28 6.50 19.71
C LYS A 266 -5.02 7.84 19.68
N GLU A 267 -4.51 8.77 18.87
CA GLU A 267 -5.06 10.10 18.71
C GLU A 267 -6.26 10.09 17.75
N ASP A 268 -7.34 10.74 18.17
CA ASP A 268 -8.56 10.91 17.39
C ASP A 268 -8.41 12.15 16.49
N ILE A 269 -7.72 11.98 15.36
CA ILE A 269 -7.42 13.05 14.40
C ILE A 269 -8.32 12.90 13.19
N VAL A 270 -9.08 13.93 12.85
CA VAL A 270 -9.85 13.97 11.60
C VAL A 270 -8.90 14.18 10.42
N ILE A 271 -9.02 13.34 9.39
CA ILE A 271 -8.28 13.49 8.14
C ILE A 271 -9.20 14.12 7.09
N GLU A 272 -8.80 15.28 6.57
CA GLU A 272 -9.55 16.05 5.56
C GLU A 272 -8.80 16.05 4.22
N PRO A 273 -9.46 16.32 3.08
CA PRO A 273 -8.76 16.57 1.82
C PRO A 273 -7.95 17.88 1.88
N VAL A 274 -7.02 18.05 0.93
CA VAL A 274 -6.26 19.31 0.75
C VAL A 274 -7.23 20.46 0.48
N GLU A 275 -8.18 20.24 -0.43
CA GLU A 275 -9.19 21.21 -0.83
C GLU A 275 -10.51 20.50 -1.13
N LYS A 276 -11.65 21.19 -0.96
CA LYS A 276 -12.96 20.64 -1.36
C LYS A 276 -13.18 20.69 -2.87
N SER A 277 -12.55 21.65 -3.55
CA SER A 277 -12.63 21.76 -5.01
C SER A 277 -11.80 20.66 -5.68
N LEU A 278 -12.32 20.08 -6.76
CA LEU A 278 -11.59 19.16 -7.61
C LEU A 278 -10.73 19.87 -8.67
N ASP A 279 -10.84 21.20 -8.77
CA ASP A 279 -10.12 22.00 -9.75
C ASP A 279 -8.62 22.06 -9.44
N PHE A 280 -7.80 21.52 -10.35
CA PHE A 280 -6.35 21.54 -10.24
C PHE A 280 -5.75 22.94 -10.38
N GLU A 281 -6.46 23.93 -10.94
CA GLU A 281 -5.97 25.30 -11.03
C GLU A 281 -5.79 25.96 -9.65
N HIS A 282 -6.42 25.41 -8.60
CA HIS A 282 -6.26 25.86 -7.22
C HIS A 282 -5.25 25.03 -6.41
N PHE A 283 -4.67 24.00 -7.03
CA PHE A 283 -3.77 23.08 -6.37
C PHE A 283 -2.31 23.51 -6.58
N SER A 284 -1.67 24.03 -5.53
CA SER A 284 -0.23 24.33 -5.57
C SER A 284 0.58 23.23 -4.86
N PRO A 285 1.82 22.94 -5.32
CA PRO A 285 2.72 22.05 -4.59
C PRO A 285 2.94 22.45 -3.12
N GLU A 286 2.88 23.74 -2.81
CA GLU A 286 2.96 24.26 -1.46
C GLU A 286 1.75 23.85 -0.60
N ALA A 287 0.54 23.89 -1.16
CA ALA A 287 -0.67 23.45 -0.45
C ALA A 287 -0.64 21.94 -0.16
N ASP A 288 -0.17 21.12 -1.11
CA ASP A 288 0.02 19.67 -0.92
C ASP A 288 1.02 19.39 0.22
N ARG A 289 2.12 20.14 0.26
CA ARG A 289 3.17 20.02 1.28
C ARG A 289 2.70 20.46 2.66
N ASP A 290 2.00 21.61 2.74
CA ASP A 290 1.42 22.11 3.98
C ASP A 290 0.41 21.12 4.54
N HIS A 291 -0.49 20.62 3.67
CA HIS A 291 -1.45 19.59 4.03
C HIS A 291 -0.77 18.30 4.54
N TYR A 292 0.27 17.82 3.86
CA TYR A 292 0.99 16.62 4.29
C TYR A 292 1.59 16.76 5.69
N VAL A 293 2.16 17.93 6.02
CA VAL A 293 2.76 18.23 7.33
C VAL A 293 1.71 18.33 8.43
N HIS A 294 0.54 18.92 8.14
CA HIS A 294 -0.49 19.23 9.13
C HIS A 294 -1.58 18.17 9.29
N SER A 295 -1.61 17.15 8.43
CA SER A 295 -2.63 16.09 8.46
C SER A 295 -2.04 14.75 8.88
N LEU A 296 -2.82 13.88 9.51
CA LEU A 296 -2.42 12.49 9.72
C LEU A 296 -2.48 11.72 8.38
N ASN A 297 -1.51 10.85 8.11
CA ASN A 297 -1.62 9.89 7.02
C ASN A 297 -1.17 8.50 7.44
N TYR A 298 -1.90 7.49 6.98
CA TYR A 298 -1.48 6.10 7.08
C TYR A 298 -0.58 5.71 5.91
N GLY A 299 0.33 4.78 6.19
CA GLY A 299 1.27 4.23 5.23
C GLY A 299 1.03 2.75 5.00
N CYS A 300 2.16 2.07 4.77
CA CYS A 300 2.18 0.64 4.53
C CYS A 300 1.55 -0.16 5.68
N ILE A 301 1.01 -1.31 5.31
CA ILE A 301 0.61 -2.35 6.23
C ILE A 301 1.36 -3.63 5.87
N HIS A 302 2.07 -4.22 6.82
CA HIS A 302 2.84 -5.45 6.62
C HIS A 302 2.39 -6.52 7.59
N TYR A 303 2.13 -7.72 7.06
CA TYR A 303 1.97 -8.91 7.88
C TYR A 303 3.34 -9.45 8.29
N ASP A 304 3.53 -9.64 9.58
CA ASP A 304 4.68 -10.33 10.16
C ASP A 304 4.36 -11.80 10.34
N SER A 305 4.85 -12.64 9.44
CA SER A 305 4.64 -14.09 9.49
C SER A 305 5.40 -14.80 10.61
N TYR A 306 6.40 -14.15 11.22
CA TYR A 306 7.18 -14.73 12.33
C TYR A 306 6.48 -14.53 13.68
N ARG A 307 5.72 -13.43 13.83
CA ARG A 307 4.98 -13.10 15.07
C ARG A 307 3.45 -13.10 14.93
N GLU A 308 2.91 -13.33 13.73
CA GLU A 308 1.47 -13.35 13.42
C GLU A 308 0.74 -12.05 13.80
N VAL A 309 1.36 -10.90 13.48
CA VAL A 309 0.80 -9.55 13.70
C VAL A 309 0.87 -8.72 12.42
N TYR A 310 0.19 -7.57 12.40
CA TYR A 310 0.33 -6.58 11.35
C TYR A 310 0.94 -5.29 11.90
N TYR A 311 1.84 -4.68 11.13
CA TYR A 311 2.38 -3.34 11.39
C TYR A 311 1.80 -2.36 10.39
N ARG A 312 1.08 -1.35 10.87
CA ARG A 312 0.55 -0.25 10.05
C ARG A 312 1.25 1.05 10.42
N LEU A 313 1.92 1.68 9.45
CA LEU A 313 2.59 2.95 9.67
C LEU A 313 1.61 4.13 9.67
N ALA A 314 1.91 5.14 10.49
CA ALA A 314 1.21 6.42 10.50
C ALA A 314 2.20 7.57 10.63
N GLY A 315 2.06 8.60 9.79
CA GLY A 315 2.78 9.86 9.89
C GLY A 315 1.91 10.91 10.56
N HIS A 316 2.32 11.36 11.75
CA HIS A 316 1.59 12.30 12.60
C HIS A 316 1.81 13.76 12.18
N PRO A 317 0.81 14.62 12.35
CA PRO A 317 0.96 16.04 12.05
C PRO A 317 1.99 16.70 12.97
N ASP A 318 2.76 17.64 12.42
CA ASP A 318 3.75 18.40 13.19
C ASP A 318 3.89 19.82 12.63
N SER A 319 3.22 20.77 13.28
CA SER A 319 3.24 22.19 12.89
C SER A 319 4.60 22.89 13.06
N SER A 320 5.61 22.23 13.64
CA SER A 320 6.96 22.79 13.73
C SER A 320 7.77 22.61 12.45
N ILE A 321 7.36 21.71 11.56
CA ILE A 321 8.02 21.47 10.27
C ILE A 321 7.63 22.59 9.30
N ASP A 322 8.63 23.28 8.70
CA ASP A 322 8.36 24.21 7.62
C ASP A 322 8.02 23.43 6.33
N PRO A 323 6.80 23.59 5.77
CA PRO A 323 6.42 22.91 4.54
C PRO A 323 7.33 23.22 3.34
N LYS A 324 8.20 24.23 3.41
CA LYS A 324 9.17 24.57 2.36
C LYS A 324 10.49 23.84 2.47
N GLU A 325 10.75 23.08 3.53
CA GLU A 325 11.97 22.28 3.67
C GLU A 325 12.11 21.26 2.53
N GLY A 326 13.32 20.98 2.05
CA GLY A 326 13.49 20.03 0.94
C GLY A 326 12.90 18.64 1.24
N VAL A 327 13.15 18.13 2.46
CA VAL A 327 12.73 16.80 2.91
C VAL A 327 11.86 16.91 4.16
N LEU A 328 10.61 16.47 4.08
CA LEU A 328 9.64 16.55 5.18
C LEU A 328 9.77 15.33 6.10
N ARG A 329 9.96 15.57 7.40
CA ARG A 329 10.23 14.53 8.42
C ARG A 329 9.14 14.49 9.48
N LYS A 330 8.05 13.78 9.19
CA LYS A 330 6.95 13.64 10.15
C LYS A 330 7.33 12.71 11.30
N PRO A 331 6.89 12.99 12.54
CA PRO A 331 6.86 11.98 13.59
C PRO A 331 6.03 10.77 13.12
N MET A 332 6.50 9.58 13.44
CA MET A 332 5.88 8.35 12.95
C MET A 332 5.52 7.42 14.09
N SER A 333 4.42 6.69 13.93
CA SER A 333 4.10 5.54 14.77
C SER A 333 3.83 4.29 13.94
N VAL A 334 3.90 3.15 14.62
CA VAL A 334 3.42 1.86 14.11
C VAL A 334 2.26 1.42 15.00
N THR A 335 1.07 1.29 14.42
CA THR A 335 -0.05 0.57 15.03
C THR A 335 0.16 -0.93 14.82
N ILE A 336 0.03 -1.71 15.88
CA ILE A 336 0.23 -3.16 15.89
C ILE A 336 -1.13 -3.84 16.00
N LEU A 337 -1.46 -4.70 15.04
CA LEU A 337 -2.71 -5.47 15.02
C LEU A 337 -2.42 -6.94 15.23
N ASP A 338 -3.28 -7.65 15.98
CA ASP A 338 -3.25 -9.11 16.02
C ASP A 338 -3.80 -9.72 14.72
N LYS A 339 -3.77 -11.05 14.62
CA LYS A 339 -4.34 -11.80 13.49
C LYS A 339 -5.85 -11.63 13.26
N ASN A 340 -6.57 -11.04 14.22
CA ASN A 340 -8.00 -10.72 14.12
C ASN A 340 -8.23 -9.22 13.92
N PHE A 341 -7.18 -8.49 13.54
CA PHE A 341 -7.19 -7.05 13.27
C PHE A 341 -7.57 -6.19 14.49
N GLN A 342 -7.38 -6.71 15.71
CA GLN A 342 -7.53 -5.93 16.94
C GLN A 342 -6.25 -5.19 17.25
N ILE A 343 -6.35 -3.94 17.70
CA ILE A 343 -5.16 -3.15 18.07
C ILE A 343 -4.59 -3.70 19.38
N VAL A 344 -3.35 -4.18 19.35
CA VAL A 344 -2.64 -4.75 20.50
C VAL A 344 -1.42 -3.95 20.94
N GLY A 345 -1.17 -2.82 20.28
CA GLY A 345 -0.13 -1.89 20.67
C GLY A 345 0.02 -0.75 19.68
N GLU A 346 0.71 0.29 20.11
CA GLU A 346 1.15 1.38 19.24
C GLU A 346 2.47 1.93 19.76
N THR A 347 3.42 2.15 18.87
CA THR A 347 4.76 2.64 19.23
C THR A 347 5.14 3.85 18.39
N MET A 348 5.48 4.95 19.05
CA MET A 348 6.15 6.08 18.42
C MET A 348 7.58 5.69 18.07
N LEU A 349 7.96 5.90 16.81
CA LEU A 349 9.31 5.62 16.35
C LEU A 349 10.25 6.78 16.72
N PRO A 350 11.54 6.50 16.98
CA PRO A 350 12.55 7.56 17.14
C PRO A 350 12.55 8.48 15.93
N GLN A 351 12.79 9.78 16.14
CA GLN A 351 12.79 10.76 15.05
C GLN A 351 13.97 10.50 14.10
N GLU A 352 13.65 10.12 12.86
CA GLU A 352 14.59 9.81 11.79
C GLU A 352 13.93 10.14 10.43
N LEU A 353 14.73 10.17 9.37
CA LEU A 353 14.18 10.19 8.01
C LEU A 353 13.92 8.76 7.54
N TYR A 354 12.71 8.27 7.83
CA TYR A 354 12.28 6.96 7.35
C TYR A 354 11.78 7.03 5.91
N LEU A 355 12.27 6.12 5.08
CA LEU A 355 11.77 5.90 3.73
C LEU A 355 10.59 4.94 3.81
N LEU A 356 9.39 5.48 4.03
CA LEU A 356 8.15 4.72 4.28
C LEU A 356 7.81 3.68 3.21
N ASN A 357 8.28 3.91 1.98
CA ASN A 357 8.09 2.98 0.87
C ASN A 357 9.14 1.85 0.84
N GLN A 358 10.10 1.81 1.76
CA GLN A 358 11.17 0.81 1.82
C GLN A 358 11.21 0.15 3.20
N CYS A 359 10.27 -0.77 3.40
CA CYS A 359 10.17 -1.54 4.63
C CYS A 359 9.83 -2.99 4.34
N PHE A 360 10.27 -3.88 5.24
CA PHE A 360 10.01 -5.31 5.13
C PHE A 360 10.06 -5.97 6.51
N VAL A 361 9.51 -7.17 6.62
CA VAL A 361 9.60 -7.99 7.83
C VAL A 361 10.63 -9.10 7.61
N GLY A 362 11.55 -9.24 8.57
CA GLY A 362 12.50 -10.34 8.64
C GLY A 362 12.39 -11.12 9.96
N PRO A 363 13.13 -12.24 10.08
CA PRO A 363 13.16 -13.06 11.30
C PRO A 363 13.52 -12.28 12.57
N ASP A 364 14.35 -11.24 12.44
CA ASP A 364 14.86 -10.40 13.53
C ASP A 364 13.98 -9.16 13.83
N GLY A 365 13.04 -8.78 12.95
CA GLY A 365 12.12 -7.68 13.23
C GLY A 365 11.45 -7.05 12.01
N PHE A 366 10.82 -5.90 12.25
CA PHE A 366 10.35 -4.99 11.21
C PHE A 366 11.45 -4.00 10.85
N HIS A 367 11.76 -3.88 9.57
CA HIS A 367 12.85 -3.08 9.03
C HIS A 367 12.30 -1.91 8.25
N ILE A 368 12.78 -0.70 8.54
CA ILE A 368 12.43 0.51 7.78
C ILE A 368 13.73 1.17 7.35
N GLN A 369 13.86 1.41 6.04
CA GLN A 369 15.06 2.03 5.51
C GLN A 369 15.18 3.47 6.01
N VAL A 370 16.41 3.85 6.32
CA VAL A 370 16.82 5.21 6.67
C VAL A 370 18.03 5.59 5.84
N GLU A 371 18.20 6.88 5.59
CA GLU A 371 19.39 7.39 4.89
C GLU A 371 20.66 7.07 5.69
N SER A 372 21.72 6.59 5.03
CA SER A 372 23.01 6.35 5.67
C SER A 372 23.96 7.51 5.38
N GLU A 373 24.75 7.92 6.37
CA GLU A 373 25.82 8.91 6.17
C GLU A 373 26.98 8.37 5.31
N ASP A 374 27.08 7.04 5.20
CA ASP A 374 28.02 6.33 4.35
C ASP A 374 27.31 5.82 3.09
N ASP A 375 27.60 6.43 1.93
CA ASP A 375 27.08 6.09 0.60
C ASP A 375 27.27 4.62 0.22
N ASP A 376 28.26 3.95 0.82
CA ASP A 376 28.54 2.53 0.61
C ASP A 376 27.73 1.62 1.54
N ILE A 377 26.71 2.13 2.25
CA ILE A 377 25.87 1.34 3.16
C ILE A 377 24.38 1.61 2.90
N MET A 378 23.63 0.56 2.58
CA MET A 378 22.16 0.58 2.67
C MET A 378 21.73 0.18 4.09
N ARG A 379 21.13 1.12 4.82
CA ARG A 379 20.84 0.99 6.26
C ARG A 379 19.35 0.90 6.55
N PHE A 380 18.98 -0.02 7.44
CA PHE A 380 17.62 -0.19 7.94
C PHE A 380 17.60 -0.11 9.45
N LYS A 381 16.68 0.69 10.00
CA LYS A 381 16.32 0.61 11.42
C LYS A 381 15.55 -0.68 11.65
N THR A 382 16.02 -1.48 12.60
CA THR A 382 15.38 -2.76 12.99
C THR A 382 14.54 -2.54 14.24
N PHE A 383 13.30 -2.99 14.22
CA PHE A 383 12.39 -2.94 15.35
C PHE A 383 11.92 -4.35 15.74
N GLU A 384 12.21 -4.76 16.98
CA GLU A 384 11.70 -6.01 17.54
C GLU A 384 10.36 -5.79 18.23
N LEU A 385 9.42 -6.71 18.02
CA LEU A 385 8.18 -6.80 18.79
C LEU A 385 8.44 -7.39 20.18
N LEU A 386 8.12 -6.63 21.21
CA LEU A 386 8.15 -7.06 22.61
C LEU A 386 6.74 -7.11 23.18
N LYS A 387 6.49 -8.13 24.00
CA LYS A 387 5.28 -8.21 24.83
C LYS A 387 5.52 -7.48 26.15
N LEU A 388 4.59 -6.61 26.54
CA LEU A 388 4.64 -5.79 27.75
C LEU A 388 4.21 -6.54 29.02
#